data_AF-A0A191YV07-F1
#
_entry.id   AF-A0A191YV07-F1
#
_cell.length_a   1.000
_cell.length_b   1.000
_cell.length_c   1.000
_cell.angle_alpha   90.00
_cell.angle_beta   90.00
_cell.angle_gamma   90.00
#
_symmetry.space_group_name_H-M   'P 1'
#
loop_
_entity.id
_entity.type
_entity.pdbx_description
1 polymer ?
#
loop_
_entity_poly.entity_id
_entity_poly.type
_entity_poly.pdbx_seq_one_letter_code
_entity_poly.pdbx_strand_id
1 'polypeptide(L)' 'MHRRAEFLEKAFDTLHEYEQASKVIGYMISMSIALGPAWDAAVVRQRDALTLWSALPRQYADFHLSA' A
#
# COMPACT_ATOMS: atom_id res chain seq x y z
N MET A 1 12.50 19.45 -6.60
CA MET A 1 11.12 19.29 -7.13
C MET A 1 10.83 17.84 -7.56
N HIS A 2 11.68 17.17 -8.35
CA HIS A 2 11.44 15.80 -8.87
C HIS A 2 11.19 14.73 -7.79
N ARG A 3 12.03 14.66 -6.77
CA ARG A 3 11.93 13.67 -5.67
C ARG A 3 10.64 13.74 -4.85
N ARG A 4 10.05 14.94 -4.73
CA ARG A 4 8.75 15.14 -4.06
C ARG A 4 7.60 14.61 -4.92
N ALA A 5 7.66 14.83 -6.24
CA ALA A 5 6.69 14.27 -7.17
C ALA A 5 6.75 12.74 -7.18
N GLU A 6 7.96 12.17 -7.22
CA GLU A 6 8.17 10.72 -7.12
C GLU A 6 7.65 10.13 -5.81
N PHE A 7 7.89 10.80 -4.67
CA PHE A 7 7.34 10.38 -3.39
C PHE A 7 5.81 10.32 -3.42
N LEU A 8 5.17 11.38 -3.93
CA LEU A 8 3.72 11.45 -4.01
C LEU A 8 3.16 10.38 -4.95
N GLU A 9 3.76 10.19 -6.11
CA GLU A 9 3.40 9.12 -7.05
C GLU A 9 3.47 7.75 -6.36
N LYS A 10 4.60 7.41 -5.72
CA LYS A 10 4.74 6.13 -5.01
C LYS A 10 3.81 5.98 -3.81
N ALA A 11 3.54 7.07 -3.09
CA ALA A 11 2.57 7.08 -2.00
C ALA A 11 1.16 6.80 -2.52
N PHE A 12 0.75 7.43 -3.63
CA PHE A 12 -0.54 7.19 -4.26
C PHE A 12 -0.67 5.78 -4.81
N ASP A 13 0.34 5.27 -5.51
CA ASP A 13 0.35 3.89 -6.03
C ASP A 13 0.19 2.87 -4.90
N THR A 14 0.93 3.07 -3.81
CA THR A 14 0.90 2.17 -2.65
C THR A 14 -0.45 2.22 -1.94
N LEU A 15 -1.02 3.42 -1.78
CA LEU A 15 -2.35 3.58 -1.20
C LEU A 15 -3.43 2.93 -2.08
N HIS A 16 -3.35 3.13 -3.39
CA HIS A 16 -4.30 2.53 -4.33
C HIS A 16 -4.28 1.00 -4.24
N GLU A 17 -3.09 0.41 -4.21
CA GLU A 17 -2.93 -1.04 -4.09
C GLU A 17 -3.51 -1.58 -2.76
N TYR A 18 -3.27 -0.87 -1.65
CA TYR A 18 -3.88 -1.20 -0.37
C TYR A 18 -5.42 -1.14 -0.41
N GLU A 19 -5.98 -0.11 -1.03
CA GLU A 19 -7.43 0.05 -1.17
C GLU A 19 -8.07 -1.04 -2.04
N GLN A 20 -7.42 -1.43 -3.14
CA GLN A 20 -7.92 -2.51 -4.01
C GLN A 20 -7.92 -3.85 -3.27
N ALA A 21 -6.83 -4.18 -2.58
CA ALA A 21 -6.75 -5.38 -1.76
C ALA A 21 -7.82 -5.38 -0.64
N SER A 22 -8.03 -4.23 0.00
CA SER A 22 -9.05 -4.05 1.03
C SER A 22 -10.48 -4.24 0.50
N LYS A 23 -10.77 -3.80 -0.73
CA LYS A 23 -12.08 -4.03 -1.37
C LYS A 23 -12.33 -5.52 -1.62
N VAL A 24 -11.33 -6.26 -2.08
CA VAL A 24 -11.44 -7.71 -2.27
C VAL A 24 -11.70 -8.42 -0.93
N ILE A 25 -10.92 -8.10 0.10
CA ILE A 25 -11.12 -8.61 1.46
C ILE A 25 -12.53 -8.29 1.95
N GLY A 26 -12.97 -7.04 1.85
CA GLY A 26 -14.30 -6.61 2.28
C GLY A 26 -15.44 -7.32 1.54
N TYR A 27 -15.30 -7.52 0.22
CA TYR A 27 -16.24 -8.30 -0.57
C TYR A 27 -16.30 -9.76 -0.10
N MET A 28 -15.16 -10.40 0.15
CA MET A 28 -15.11 -11.78 0.63
C MET A 28 -15.72 -11.91 2.05
N ILE A 29 -15.44 -10.97 2.95
CA ILE A 29 -16.10 -10.88 4.27
C ILE A 29 -17.61 -10.78 4.12
N SER A 30 -18.11 -9.96 3.18
CA SER A 30 -19.55 -9.82 2.94
C SER A 30 -20.22 -11.13 2.51
N MET A 31 -19.45 -12.05 1.91
CA MET A 31 -19.88 -13.39 1.54
C MET A 31 -19.58 -14.45 2.63
N SER A 32 -19.10 -14.05 3.81
CA SER A 32 -18.63 -14.95 4.88
C SER A 32 -17.47 -15.86 4.45
N ILE A 33 -16.65 -15.41 3.50
CA ILE A 33 -15.42 -16.11 3.07
C ILE A 33 -14.22 -15.38 3.67
N ALA A 34 -13.48 -16.06 4.55
CA ALA A 34 -12.31 -15.50 5.22
C ALA A 34 -11.04 -16.37 5.02
N LEU A 35 -11.04 -17.23 4.01
CA LEU A 35 -10.03 -18.26 3.77
C LEU A 35 -9.95 -18.55 2.26
N GLY A 36 -8.80 -19.05 1.80
CA GLY A 36 -8.61 -19.58 0.45
C GLY A 36 -7.75 -18.70 -0.45
N PRO A 37 -7.38 -19.17 -1.66
CA PRO A 37 -6.31 -18.55 -2.45
C PRO A 37 -6.54 -17.08 -2.79
N ALA A 38 -7.77 -16.68 -3.07
CA ALA A 38 -8.11 -15.29 -3.35
C ALA A 38 -8.01 -14.39 -2.11
N TRP A 39 -8.40 -14.92 -0.94
CA TRP A 39 -8.26 -14.24 0.34
C TRP A 39 -6.78 -14.04 0.68
N ASP A 40 -6.01 -15.13 0.62
CA ASP A 40 -4.58 -15.13 0.94
C ASP A 40 -3.82 -14.15 0.04
N ALA A 41 -4.12 -14.16 -1.25
CA ALA A 41 -3.54 -13.21 -2.21
C ALA A 41 -3.89 -11.75 -1.86
N ALA A 42 -5.14 -11.46 -1.51
CA ALA A 42 -5.56 -10.11 -1.14
C ALA A 42 -4.90 -9.65 0.17
N VAL A 43 -4.81 -10.52 1.18
CA VAL A 43 -4.12 -10.22 2.45
C VAL A 43 -2.63 -9.96 2.22
N VAL A 44 -1.96 -10.78 1.41
CA VAL A 44 -0.56 -10.56 1.06
C VAL A 44 -0.37 -9.20 0.37
N ARG A 45 -1.19 -8.89 -0.63
CA ARG A 45 -1.13 -7.58 -1.33
C ARG A 45 -1.34 -6.41 -0.39
N GLN A 46 -2.33 -6.50 0.50
CA GLN A 46 -2.61 -5.45 1.50
C GLN A 46 -1.43 -5.25 2.46
N ARG A 47 -0.84 -6.35 2.96
CA ARG A 47 0.32 -6.32 3.86
C ARG A 47 1.57 -5.76 3.19
N ASP A 48 1.81 -6.18 1.96
CA ASP A 48 2.99 -5.75 1.19
C ASP A 48 2.86 -4.25 0.85
N ALA A 49 1.68 -3.76 0.48
CA ALA A 49 1.40 -2.34 0.32
C ALA A 49 1.64 -1.55 1.62
N LEU A 50 1.18 -2.03 2.77
CA LEU A 50 1.44 -1.38 4.05
C LEU A 50 2.94 -1.34 4.41
N THR A 51 3.67 -2.40 4.05
CA THR A 51 5.12 -2.48 4.25
C THR A 51 5.85 -1.45 3.38
N LEU A 52 5.46 -1.33 2.11
CA LEU A 52 5.99 -0.31 1.20
C LEU A 52 5.70 1.09 1.71
N TRP A 53 4.45 1.37 2.11
CA TRP A 53 4.04 2.66 2.65
C TRP A 53 4.91 3.07 3.84
N SER A 54 5.13 2.12 4.77
CA SER A 54 5.94 2.35 5.97
C SER A 54 7.43 2.59 5.66
N ALA A 55 7.92 2.11 4.53
CA ALA A 55 9.29 2.31 4.07
C ALA A 55 9.49 3.65 3.33
N LEU A 56 8.44 4.21 2.71
CA LEU A 56 8.53 5.43 1.89
C LEU A 56 9.16 6.62 2.65
N PRO A 57 8.79 6.96 3.90
CA PRO A 57 9.43 8.08 4.60
C PRO A 57 10.94 7.91 4.76
N ARG A 58 11.42 6.66 4.93
CA ARG A 58 12.87 6.37 5.04
C ARG A 58 13.57 6.51 3.68
N GLN A 59 12.96 6.01 2.61
CA GLN A 59 13.52 6.07 1.25
C GLN A 59 13.63 7.50 0.73
N TYR A 60 12.75 8.37 1.24
CA TYR A 60 12.68 9.78 0.87
C TYR A 60 13.07 10.72 2.03
N ALA A 61 13.75 10.21 3.07
CA ALA A 61 14.09 10.95 4.30
C ALA A 61 14.97 12.20 4.07
N ASP A 62 15.58 12.33 2.89
CA ASP A 62 16.38 13.48 2.48
C ASP A 62 15.56 14.78 2.32
N PHE A 63 14.27 14.80 2.66
CA PHE A 63 13.48 16.03 2.77
C PHE A 63 13.93 16.98 3.89
N HIS A 64 14.95 16.62 4.69
CA HIS A 64 15.49 17.44 5.78
C HIS A 64 16.98 17.82 5.68
N LEU A 65 17.61 17.75 4.51
CA LEU A 65 18.97 18.29 4.33
C LEU A 65 19.05 19.31 3.19
N SER A 66 18.43 20.47 3.40
CA SER A 66 18.90 21.74 2.83
C SER A 66 18.18 22.94 3.46
N ALA A 67 19.00 23.84 4.02
CA ALA A 67 18.77 25.22 4.47
C ALA A 67 18.07 25.43 5.82
#